data_AF-A0A4Q5RC81-F1
#
_entry.id   AF-A0A4Q5RC81-F1
#
_cell.length_a   1.000
_cell.length_b   1.000
_cell.length_c   1.000
_cell.angle_alpha   90.00
_cell.angle_beta   90.00
_cell.angle_gamma   90.00
#
_symmetry.space_group_name_H-M   'P 1'
#
loop_
_entity.id
_entity.type
_entity.pdbx_description
1 polymer ?
#
loop_
_entity_poly.entity_id
_entity_poly.type
_entity_poly.pdbx_seq_one_letter_code
_entity_poly.pdbx_strand_id
1 'polypeptide(L)'
;MPRLPMIERDAMPEPLAQLVASRPPLNLYKVLANAPAAAQGFMALGGALLRESSLDPKLRELVILRVGALSGAGYEVHQHRQLAARVGVPPVKIAAALREVGDAA
;
A
#
# COMPACT_ATOMS: atom_id res chain seq x y z
N MET A 1 -3.25 14.89 -2.46
CA MET A 1 -2.30 15.14 -3.57
C MET A 1 -0.88 14.91 -3.07
N PRO A 2 0.04 14.41 -3.91
CA PRO A 2 1.44 14.23 -3.51
C PRO A 2 2.10 15.59 -3.25
N ARG A 3 2.95 15.66 -2.21
CA ARG A 3 3.75 16.85 -1.87
C ARG A 3 5.17 16.81 -2.43
N LEU A 4 5.53 15.68 -3.04
CA LEU A 4 6.81 15.45 -3.68
C LEU A 4 6.60 15.28 -5.19
N PRO A 5 7.63 15.56 -6.01
CA PRO A 5 7.60 15.25 -7.44
C PRO A 5 7.24 13.79 -7.70
N MET A 6 6.44 13.56 -8.73
CA MET A 6 6.14 12.21 -9.23
C MET A 6 7.15 11.88 -10.32
N ILE A 7 8.25 11.22 -9.96
CA ILE A 7 9.30 10.88 -10.92
C ILE A 7 8.82 9.68 -11.76
N GLU A 8 8.66 9.91 -13.06
CA GLU A 8 8.27 8.87 -14.01
C GLU A 8 9.40 7.84 -14.22
N ARG A 9 9.03 6.64 -14.67
CA ARG A 9 9.94 5.47 -14.70
C ARG A 9 11.21 5.71 -15.51
N ASP A 10 11.09 6.43 -16.62
CA ASP A 10 12.21 6.81 -17.51
C ASP A 10 13.19 7.80 -16.87
N ALA A 11 12.75 8.53 -15.85
CA ALA A 11 13.55 9.46 -15.06
C ALA A 11 13.97 8.90 -13.67
N MET A 12 13.59 7.66 -13.34
CA MET A 12 13.97 7.04 -12.07
C MET A 12 15.45 6.62 -12.06
N PRO A 13 16.13 6.65 -10.91
CA PRO A 13 17.44 6.03 -10.77
C PRO A 13 17.42 4.54 -11.11
N GLU A 14 18.41 4.07 -11.86
CA GLU A 14 18.47 2.73 -12.46
C GLU A 14 18.18 1.58 -11.49
N PRO A 15 18.73 1.52 -10.26
CA PRO A 15 18.43 0.42 -9.33
C PRO A 15 16.95 0.33 -8.95
N LEU A 16 16.28 1.48 -8.81
CA LEU A 16 14.86 1.53 -8.50
C LEU A 16 14.02 1.23 -9.74
N ALA A 17 14.39 1.79 -10.90
CA ALA A 17 13.71 1.56 -12.17
C ALA A 17 13.62 0.05 -12.50
N GLN A 18 14.73 -0.67 -12.34
CA GLN A 18 14.79 -2.12 -12.50
C GLN A 18 13.92 -2.85 -11.46
N LEU A 19 14.00 -2.46 -10.20
CA LEU A 19 13.26 -3.09 -9.09
C LEU A 19 11.73 -3.00 -9.26
N VAL A 20 11.23 -1.93 -9.89
CA VAL A 20 9.80 -1.72 -10.12
C VAL A 20 9.34 -2.12 -11.52
N ALA A 21 10.24 -2.52 -12.42
CA ALA A 21 9.93 -2.77 -13.83
C ALA A 21 8.79 -3.79 -14.03
N SER A 22 8.81 -4.87 -13.24
CA SER A 22 7.81 -5.95 -13.26
C SER A 22 6.60 -5.71 -12.35
N ARG A 23 6.53 -4.56 -11.66
CA ARG A 23 5.46 -4.24 -10.73
C ARG A 23 4.41 -3.34 -11.38
N PRO A 24 3.15 -3.37 -10.91
CA PRO A 24 2.13 -2.41 -11.32
C PRO A 24 2.63 -0.96 -11.14
N PRO A 25 2.27 -0.02 -12.02
CA PRO A 25 2.78 1.35 -11.98
C PRO A 25 2.11 2.16 -10.86
N LEU A 26 2.49 1.89 -9.61
CA LEU A 26 1.95 2.56 -8.44
C LEU A 26 2.61 3.93 -8.22
N ASN A 27 1.81 4.92 -7.82
CA ASN A 27 2.28 6.26 -7.45
C ASN A 27 3.32 6.23 -6.32
N LEU A 28 3.25 5.22 -5.45
CA LEU A 28 4.24 4.96 -4.41
C LEU A 28 5.67 4.88 -4.97
N TYR A 29 5.88 4.22 -6.11
CA TYR A 29 7.21 4.09 -6.71
C TYR A 29 7.75 5.41 -7.26
N LYS A 30 6.86 6.24 -7.81
CA LYS A 30 7.19 7.59 -8.29
C LYS A 30 7.62 8.52 -7.17
N VAL A 31 6.99 8.40 -5.99
CA VAL A 31 7.38 9.16 -4.80
C VAL A 31 8.70 8.65 -4.22
N LEU A 32 8.88 7.33 -4.12
CA LEU A 32 10.11 6.72 -3.58
C LEU A 32 11.36 7.03 -4.40
N ALA A 33 11.22 7.32 -5.70
CA ALA A 33 12.32 7.76 -6.54
C ALA A 33 12.98 9.07 -6.08
N ASN A 34 12.30 9.88 -5.25
CA ASN A 34 12.91 11.05 -4.61
C ASN A 34 13.90 10.66 -3.48
N ALA A 35 13.90 9.40 -3.03
CA ALA A 35 14.73 8.90 -1.93
C ALA A 35 15.34 7.51 -2.26
N PRO A 36 16.20 7.41 -3.29
CA PRO A 36 16.67 6.12 -3.81
C PRO A 36 17.41 5.26 -2.79
N ALA A 37 18.16 5.87 -1.86
CA ALA A 37 18.87 5.14 -0.80
C ALA A 37 17.91 4.40 0.16
N ALA A 38 16.70 4.92 0.38
CA ALA A 38 15.71 4.29 1.25
C ALA A 38 14.76 3.35 0.49
N ALA A 39 14.58 3.56 -0.82
CA ALA A 39 13.56 2.89 -1.62
C ALA A 39 13.70 1.36 -1.61
N GLN A 40 14.93 0.84 -1.76
CA GLN A 40 15.16 -0.62 -1.78
C GLN A 40 14.77 -1.28 -0.46
N GLY A 41 15.21 -0.72 0.68
CA GLY A 41 14.90 -1.25 2.01
C GLY A 41 13.40 -1.17 2.32
N PHE A 42 12.77 -0.05 1.98
CA PHE A 42 11.32 0.11 2.11
C PHE A 42 10.55 -0.95 1.30
N MET A 43 10.96 -1.19 0.05
CA MET A 43 10.32 -2.18 -0.81
C MET A 43 10.57 -3.62 -0.36
N ALA A 44 11.72 -3.91 0.24
CA ALA A 44 12.01 -5.20 0.84
C ALA A 44 11.09 -5.46 2.05
N LEU A 45 10.95 -4.48 2.96
CA LEU A 45 10.03 -4.56 4.09
C LEU A 45 8.59 -4.79 3.63
N GLY A 46 8.11 -4.01 2.65
CA GLY A 46 6.77 -4.19 2.09
C GLY A 46 6.58 -5.56 1.46
N GLY A 47 7.61 -6.09 0.77
CA GLY A 47 7.60 -7.46 0.23
C GLY A 47 7.44 -8.52 1.31
N ALA A 48 8.26 -8.44 2.35
CA ALA A 48 8.21 -9.38 3.48
C ALA A 48 6.83 -9.38 4.16
N LEU A 49 6.26 -8.20 4.44
CA LEU A 49 4.95 -8.09 5.07
C LEU A 49 3.79 -8.57 4.18
N LEU A 50 3.82 -8.25 2.89
CA LEU A 50 2.70 -8.52 1.99
C LEU A 50 2.73 -9.91 1.34
N ARG A 51 3.87 -10.60 1.34
CA ARG A 51 4.03 -11.88 0.64
C ARG A 51 4.62 -13.00 1.48
N GLU A 52 5.44 -12.66 2.48
CA GLU A 52 6.17 -13.65 3.29
C GLU A 52 5.69 -13.69 4.74
N SER A 53 4.71 -12.84 5.10
CA SER A 53 4.10 -12.83 6.42
C SER A 53 3.33 -14.13 6.69
N SER A 54 3.40 -14.61 7.92
CA SER A 54 2.60 -15.73 8.43
C SER A 54 1.13 -15.36 8.70
N LEU A 55 0.76 -14.08 8.59
CA LEU A 55 -0.63 -13.65 8.72
C LEU A 55 -1.45 -14.12 7.52
N ASP A 56 -2.64 -14.65 7.81
CA ASP A 56 -3.64 -14.93 6.78
C ASP A 56 -3.87 -13.68 5.91
N PRO A 57 -3.87 -13.79 4.56
CA PRO A 57 -4.01 -12.64 3.68
C PRO A 57 -5.26 -11.80 3.95
N LYS A 58 -6.40 -12.43 4.32
CA LYS A 58 -7.63 -11.70 4.63
C LYS A 58 -7.48 -10.88 5.91
N LEU A 59 -6.83 -11.45 6.94
CA LEU A 59 -6.54 -10.73 8.17
C LEU A 59 -5.54 -9.59 7.95
N ARG A 60 -4.49 -9.83 7.16
CA ARG A 60 -3.51 -8.81 6.81
C ARG A 60 -4.17 -7.61 6.13
N GLU A 61 -4.99 -7.83 5.10
CA GLU A 61 -5.67 -6.71 4.42
C GLU A 61 -6.66 -5.97 5.34
N LEU A 62 -7.34 -6.66 6.26
CA LEU A 62 -8.20 -6.02 7.26
C LEU A 62 -7.40 -5.14 8.22
N VAL A 63 -6.23 -5.59 8.67
CA VAL A 63 -5.33 -4.78 9.52
C VAL A 63 -4.86 -3.54 8.75
N ILE A 64 -4.43 -3.69 7.49
CA ILE A 64 -3.98 -2.56 6.67
C ILE A 64 -5.11 -1.55 6.46
N LEU A 65 -6.31 -2.01 6.13
CA LEU A 65 -7.48 -1.13 5.98
C LEU A 65 -7.82 -0.41 7.28
N ARG A 66 -7.78 -1.13 8.42
CA ARG A 66 -8.11 -0.52 9.71
C ARG A 66 -7.11 0.55 10.12
N VAL A 67 -5.81 0.25 9.98
CA VAL A 67 -4.74 1.22 10.26
C VAL A 67 -4.81 2.39 9.28
N GLY A 68 -5.08 2.12 7.99
CA GLY A 68 -5.23 3.15 6.97
C GLY A 68 -6.36 4.13 7.30
N ALA A 69 -7.52 3.63 7.76
CA ALA A 69 -8.62 4.48 8.22
C ALA A 69 -8.21 5.33 9.42
N LEU A 70 -7.69 4.70 10.48
CA LEU A 70 -7.24 5.39 11.70
C LEU A 70 -6.14 6.45 11.45
N SER A 71 -5.34 6.27 10.41
CA SER A 71 -4.24 7.18 10.06
C SER A 71 -4.63 8.24 9.04
N GLY A 72 -5.88 8.24 8.54
CA GLY A 72 -6.30 9.11 7.43
C GLY A 72 -5.53 8.83 6.11
N ALA A 73 -5.01 7.63 5.93
CA ALA A 73 -4.16 7.25 4.80
C ALA A 73 -5.00 6.84 3.57
N GLY A 74 -5.72 7.80 2.99
CA GLY A 74 -6.68 7.56 1.91
C GLY A 74 -6.09 6.85 0.67
N TYR A 75 -4.81 7.09 0.35
CA TYR A 75 -4.13 6.38 -0.75
C TYR A 75 -4.00 4.88 -0.47
N GLU A 76 -3.57 4.50 0.74
CA GLU A 76 -3.44 3.09 1.14
C GLU A 76 -4.80 2.42 1.25
N VAL A 77 -5.79 3.11 1.83
CA VAL A 77 -7.18 2.61 1.88
C VAL A 77 -7.71 2.31 0.48
N HIS A 78 -7.48 3.19 -0.50
CA HIS A 78 -7.92 2.96 -1.88
C HIS A 78 -7.28 1.71 -2.48
N GLN A 79 -5.96 1.55 -2.35
CA GLN A 79 -5.24 0.41 -2.92
C GLN A 79 -5.65 -0.90 -2.25
N HIS A 80 -5.61 -0.92 -0.92
CA HIS A 80 -5.83 -2.14 -0.15
C HIS A 80 -7.30 -2.57 -0.11
N ARG A 81 -8.26 -1.68 -0.39
CA ARG A 81 -9.67 -2.07 -0.55
C ARG A 81 -9.84 -3.04 -1.71
N GLN A 82 -9.14 -2.80 -2.82
CA GLN A 82 -9.17 -3.70 -3.99
C GLN A 82 -8.47 -5.03 -3.69
N LEU A 83 -7.33 -4.99 -2.99
CA LEU A 83 -6.61 -6.21 -2.60
C LEU A 83 -7.43 -7.06 -1.63
N ALA A 84 -8.04 -6.45 -0.61
CA ALA A 84 -8.94 -7.12 0.33
C ALA A 84 -10.07 -7.87 -0.38
N ALA A 85 -10.71 -7.24 -1.37
CA ALA A 85 -11.73 -7.88 -2.18
C ALA A 85 -11.17 -9.07 -2.98
N ARG A 86 -10.00 -8.91 -3.61
CA ARG A 86 -9.34 -9.97 -4.40
C ARG A 86 -8.93 -11.18 -3.57
N VAL A 87 -8.51 -10.99 -2.31
CA VAL A 87 -8.21 -12.11 -1.39
C VAL A 87 -9.46 -12.67 -0.71
N GLY A 88 -10.65 -12.19 -1.08
CA GLY A 88 -11.94 -12.76 -0.64
C GLY A 88 -12.41 -12.28 0.73
N VAL A 89 -12.05 -11.07 1.16
CA VAL A 89 -12.66 -10.44 2.33
C VAL A 89 -14.09 -10.02 1.98
N PRO A 90 -15.11 -10.43 2.76
CA PRO A 90 -16.49 -10.00 2.52
C PRO A 90 -16.64 -8.47 2.57
N PRO A 91 -17.45 -7.85 1.69
CA PRO A 91 -17.64 -6.40 1.65
C PRO A 91 -18.05 -5.80 3.00
N VAL A 92 -18.87 -6.51 3.79
CA VAL A 92 -19.29 -6.07 5.13
C VAL A 92 -18.11 -5.92 6.10
N LYS A 93 -17.10 -6.79 6.01
CA LYS A 93 -15.89 -6.70 6.86
C LYS A 93 -14.98 -5.56 6.42
N ILE A 94 -14.85 -5.34 5.10
CA ILE A 94 -14.13 -4.19 4.55
C ILE A 94 -14.78 -2.89 5.03
N ALA A 95 -16.10 -2.77 4.88
CA ALA A 95 -16.85 -1.61 5.35
C ALA A 95 -16.67 -1.40 6.85
N ALA A 96 -16.76 -2.47 7.65
CA ALA A 96 -16.57 -2.41 9.10
C ALA A 96 -15.17 -1.92 9.51
N ALA A 97 -14.11 -2.34 8.81
CA ALA A 97 -12.74 -1.91 9.08
C ALA A 97 -12.52 -0.41 8.83
N LEU A 98 -13.32 0.19 7.94
CA LEU A 98 -13.21 1.58 7.52
C LEU A 98 -14.11 2.55 8.29
N ARG A 99 -14.95 2.06 9.21
CA ARG A 99 -15.81 2.94 10.04
C ARG A 99 -14.99 3.76 11.03
N GLU A 100 -15.44 4.98 11.29
CA GLU A 100 -14.92 5.78 12.39
C GLU A 100 -15.37 5.19 13.72
N VAL A 101 -14.57 5.40 14.77
CA VAL A 101 -14.88 4.88 16.12
C VAL A 101 -16.17 5.51 16.68
N GLY A 102 -16.63 6.64 16.13
CA GLY A 102 -17.86 7.34 16.53
C GLY A 102 -19.15 6.92 15.78
N ASP A 103 -19.06 6.12 14.71
CA ASP A 103 -20.22 5.76 13.87
C ASP A 103 -21.01 4.54 14.43
N ALA A 104 -20.69 4.09 15.64
CA ALA A 104 -21.27 2.90 16.28
C ALA A 104 -22.27 3.24 17.42
N ALA A 105 -22.80 4.46 17.45
CA ALA A 105 -23.85 4.89 18.37
C ALA A 105 -25.25 4.63 17.80
#